data_AF-A0A1G2I4M4-F1
#
_entry.id   AF-A0A1G2I4M4-F1
#
_cell.length_a   1.000
_cell.length_b   1.000
_cell.length_c   1.000
_cell.angle_alpha   90.00
_cell.angle_beta   90.00
_cell.angle_gamma   90.00
#
_symmetry.space_group_name_H-M   'P 1'
#
loop_
_entity.id
_entity.type
_entity.pdbx_description
1 polymer ?
#
loop_
_entity_poly.entity_id
_entity_poly.type
_entity_poly.pdbx_seq_one_letter_code
_entity_poly.pdbx_strand_id
1 'polypeptide(L)'
;MKNKKITIDQLARMMQKGFLGVDKRFDETDAKIHRIEASIQAIDLKFSQKIDALTTTLDKFLKRMTDMEEEFTIMKNDLKKMKKVIREKLGVDLI
;
A
#
# COMPACT_ATOMS: atom_id res chain seq x y z
N MET A 1 11.60 28.68 57.91
CA MET A 1 12.41 27.74 57.10
C MET A 1 13.74 28.41 56.79
N LYS A 2 14.89 27.80 57.14
CA LYS A 2 16.20 28.39 56.84
C LYS A 2 16.48 28.24 55.34
N ASN A 3 16.70 29.35 54.62
CA ASN A 3 17.14 29.31 53.23
C ASN A 3 18.50 28.61 53.16
N LYS A 4 18.52 27.40 52.58
CA LYS A 4 19.74 26.63 52.37
C LYS A 4 20.55 27.34 51.28
N LYS A 5 21.67 27.96 51.65
CA LYS A 5 22.59 28.57 50.67
C LYS A 5 23.20 27.46 49.83
N ILE A 6 22.89 27.45 48.54
CA ILE A 6 23.51 26.55 47.55
C ILE A 6 24.85 27.17 47.16
N THR A 7 25.93 26.39 47.21
CA THR A 7 27.24 26.84 46.71
C THR A 7 27.33 26.69 45.20
N ILE A 8 28.24 27.44 44.56
CA ILE A 8 28.49 27.32 43.12
C ILE A 8 28.85 25.88 42.73
N ASP A 9 29.64 25.18 43.57
CA ASP A 9 29.98 23.77 43.33
C ASP A 9 28.76 22.84 43.37
N GLN A 10 27.82 23.08 44.30
CA GLN A 10 26.59 22.30 44.36
C GLN A 10 25.73 22.53 43.12
N LEU A 11 25.64 23.78 42.66
CA LEU A 11 24.95 24.12 41.41
C LEU A 11 25.62 23.44 40.21
N ALA A 12 26.95 23.49 40.10
CA ALA A 12 27.70 22.85 39.02
C ALA A 12 27.45 21.32 38.96
N ARG A 13 27.45 20.63 40.11
CA ARG A 13 27.14 19.19 40.19
C ARG A 13 25.70 18.88 39.80
N MET A 14 24.74 19.71 40.22
CA MET A 14 23.33 19.55 39.83
C MET A 14 23.16 19.73 38.32
N MET A 15 23.81 20.73 37.74
CA MET A 15 23.79 20.99 36.30
C MET A 15 24.42 19.84 35.51
N GLN A 16 25.60 19.36 35.92
CA GLN A 16 26.26 18.21 35.29
C GLN A 16 25.34 16.97 35.27
N LYS A 17 24.69 16.67 36.41
CA LYS A 17 23.72 15.57 36.48
C LYS A 17 22.52 15.80 35.55
N GLY A 18 22.05 17.04 35.44
CA GLY A 18 21.01 17.44 34.51
C GLY A 18 21.39 17.16 33.06
N PHE A 19 22.56 17.61 32.62
CA PHE A 19 23.07 17.39 31.27
C PHE A 19 23.25 15.91 30.95
N LEU A 20 23.85 15.12 31.84
CA LEU A 20 23.95 13.66 31.65
C LEU A 20 22.57 12.99 31.52
N GLY A 21 21.58 13.48 32.26
CA GLY A 21 20.20 13.00 32.14
C GLY A 21 19.55 13.37 30.81
N VAL A 22 19.89 14.54 30.26
CA VAL A 22 19.44 14.98 28.94
C VAL A 22 20.10 14.14 27.85
N ASP A 23 21.42 13.95 27.88
CA ASP A 23 22.17 13.15 26.90
C ASP A 23 21.60 11.74 26.79
N LYS A 24 21.37 11.07 27.93
CA LYS A 24 20.76 9.73 27.94
C LYS A 24 19.38 9.71 27.27
N ARG A 25 18.55 10.74 27.48
CA ARG A 25 17.23 10.83 26.84
C ARG A 25 17.34 11.09 25.34
N PHE A 26 18.36 11.82 24.90
CA PHE A 26 18.65 12.00 23.48
C PHE A 26 19.06 10.67 22.85
N ASP A 27 19.97 9.90 23.45
CA ASP A 27 20.37 8.57 22.97
C ASP A 27 19.16 7.62 22.85
N GLU A 28 18.29 7.61 23.87
CA GLU A 28 17.06 6.82 23.84
C GLU A 28 16.07 7.27 22.75
N THR A 29 16.05 8.57 22.44
CA THR A 29 15.19 9.15 21.40
C THR A 29 15.74 8.80 20.02
N ASP A 30 17.05 8.90 19.83
CA ASP A 30 17.73 8.58 18.57
C ASP A 30 17.53 7.11 18.20
N ALA A 31 17.67 6.22 19.19
CA ALA A 31 17.39 4.79 19.02
C ALA A 31 15.91 4.52 18.64
N LYS A 32 14.95 5.31 19.14
CA LYS A 32 13.54 5.19 18.74
C LYS A 32 13.33 5.69 17.32
N ILE A 33 13.96 6.80 16.94
CA ILE A 33 13.89 7.37 15.58
C ILE A 33 14.39 6.33 14.57
N HIS A 34 15.55 5.72 14.79
CA HIS A 34 16.08 4.69 13.89
C HIS A 34 15.14 3.47 13.74
N ARG A 35 14.48 3.04 14.82
CA ARG A 35 13.48 1.96 14.72
C ARG A 35 12.25 2.37 13.91
N ILE A 36 11.82 3.62 14.04
CA ILE A 36 10.70 4.17 13.27
C ILE A 36 11.09 4.25 11.79
N GLU A 37 12.28 4.76 11.47
CA GLU A 37 12.79 4.83 10.09
C GLU A 37 12.82 3.43 9.42
N ALA A 38 13.37 2.44 10.11
CA ALA A 38 13.38 1.06 9.61
C ALA A 38 11.97 0.49 9.41
N SER A 39 11.04 0.82 10.31
CA SER A 39 9.64 0.39 10.20
C SER A 39 8.94 1.06 9.01
N ILE A 40 9.20 2.35 8.78
CA ILE A 40 8.66 3.09 7.62
C ILE A 40 9.19 2.49 6.32
N GLN A 41 10.49 2.23 6.22
CA GLN A 41 11.08 1.58 5.03
C GLN A 41 10.47 0.20 4.77
N ALA A 42 10.25 -0.60 5.81
CA ALA A 42 9.62 -1.91 5.68
C ALA A 42 8.15 -1.81 5.23
N ILE A 43 7.41 -0.79 5.70
CA ILE A 43 6.04 -0.52 5.25
C ILE A 43 6.03 -0.10 3.79
N ASP A 44 6.90 0.82 3.40
CA ASP A 44 7.00 1.33 2.03
C ASP A 44 7.28 0.20 1.02
N LEU A 45 8.23 -0.68 1.33
CA LEU A 45 8.53 -1.85 0.50
C LEU A 45 7.31 -2.78 0.37
N LYS A 46 6.65 -3.11 1.49
CA LYS A 46 5.47 -3.99 1.48
C LYS A 46 4.30 -3.37 0.72
N PHE A 47 4.13 -2.06 0.83
CA PHE A 47 3.05 -1.36 0.15
C PHE A 47 3.29 -1.34 -1.36
N SER A 48 4.50 -0.97 -1.79
CA SER A 48 4.92 -1.01 -3.20
C SER A 48 4.71 -2.39 -3.82
N GLN A 49 5.18 -3.45 -3.16
CA GLN A 49 4.97 -4.83 -3.62
C GLN A 49 3.48 -5.22 -3.77
N LYS A 50 2.64 -4.80 -2.82
CA LYS A 50 1.19 -5.09 -2.88
C LYS A 50 0.51 -4.30 -4.00
N ILE A 51 0.91 -3.05 -4.22
CA ILE A 51 0.39 -2.23 -5.32
C ILE A 51 0.80 -2.83 -6.67
N ASP A 52 2.06 -3.23 -6.85
CA ASP A 52 2.52 -3.85 -8.09
C ASP A 52 1.77 -5.15 -8.40
N ALA A 53 1.55 -5.99 -7.39
CA ALA A 53 0.78 -7.23 -7.53
C ALA A 53 -0.69 -6.96 -7.88
N LEU A 54 -1.29 -5.95 -7.26
CA LEU A 54 -2.67 -5.54 -7.55
C LEU A 54 -2.79 -5.01 -8.98
N THR A 55 -1.92 -4.10 -9.39
CA THR A 55 -1.90 -3.52 -10.75
C THR A 55 -1.74 -4.63 -11.79
N THR A 56 -0.80 -5.55 -11.58
CA THR A 56 -0.60 -6.71 -12.47
C THR A 56 -1.85 -7.59 -12.57
N THR A 57 -2.56 -7.77 -11.46
CA THR A 57 -3.80 -8.57 -11.43
C THR A 57 -4.93 -7.86 -12.16
N LEU A 58 -5.06 -6.54 -11.98
CA LEU A 58 -6.05 -5.72 -12.67
C LEU A 58 -5.80 -5.70 -14.18
N ASP A 59 -4.56 -5.57 -14.63
CA ASP A 59 -4.22 -5.59 -16.06
C ASP A 59 -4.65 -6.91 -16.72
N LYS A 60 -4.37 -8.04 -16.05
CA LYS A 60 -4.81 -9.37 -16.53
C LYS A 60 -6.33 -9.50 -16.55
N PHE A 61 -7.00 -8.96 -15.54
CA PHE A 61 -8.46 -9.00 -15.45
C PHE A 61 -9.11 -8.18 -16.56
N LEU A 62 -8.63 -6.95 -16.79
CA LEU A 62 -9.11 -6.07 -17.85
C LEU A 62 -8.91 -6.72 -19.22
N LYS A 63 -7.73 -7.30 -19.49
CA LYS A 63 -7.49 -8.02 -20.74
C LYS A 63 -8.50 -9.15 -20.95
N ARG A 64 -8.74 -9.98 -19.93
CA ARG A 64 -9.73 -11.07 -20.01
C ARG A 64 -11.15 -10.56 -20.25
N MET A 65 -11.51 -9.39 -19.73
CA MET A 65 -12.81 -8.77 -20.00
C MET A 65 -12.90 -8.32 -21.46
N THR A 66 -11.88 -7.64 -21.98
CA THR A 66 -11.83 -7.23 -23.38
C THR A 66 -11.89 -8.43 -24.33
N ASP A 67 -11.09 -9.47 -24.06
CA ASP A 67 -11.10 -10.70 -24.86
C ASP A 67 -12.51 -11.34 -24.88
N MET A 68 -13.20 -11.37 -23.73
CA MET A 68 -14.57 -11.91 -23.62
C MET A 68 -15.60 -11.07 -24.39
N GLU A 69 -15.49 -9.74 -24.35
CA GLU A 69 -16.37 -8.85 -25.10
C GLU A 69 -16.22 -9.03 -26.62
N GLU A 70 -14.99 -9.22 -27.08
CA GLU A 70 -14.68 -9.53 -28.48
C GLU A 70 -15.27 -10.88 -28.90
N GLU A 71 -15.01 -11.94 -28.13
CA GLU A 71 -15.57 -13.28 -28.38
C GLU A 71 -17.11 -13.27 -28.42
N PHE A 72 -17.74 -12.56 -27.48
CA PHE A 72 -19.20 -12.43 -27.43
C PHE A 72 -19.75 -11.69 -28.66
N THR A 73 -19.02 -10.69 -29.16
CA THR A 73 -19.38 -9.95 -30.37
C THR A 73 -19.29 -10.86 -31.60
N ILE A 74 -18.22 -11.66 -31.72
CA ILE A 74 -18.07 -12.65 -32.80
C ILE A 74 -19.22 -13.68 -32.72
N MET A 75 -19.49 -14.23 -31.55
CA MET A 75 -20.56 -15.21 -31.34
C MET A 75 -21.92 -14.65 -31.71
N LYS A 76 -22.24 -13.40 -31.32
CA LYS A 76 -23.48 -12.73 -31.75
C LYS A 76 -23.61 -12.64 -33.27
N ASN A 77 -22.52 -12.35 -33.96
CA ASN A 77 -22.53 -12.26 -35.42
C ASN A 77 -22.73 -13.63 -36.07
N ASP A 78 -22.09 -14.68 -35.56
CA ASP A 78 -22.26 -16.03 -36.08
C ASP A 78 -23.65 -16.60 -35.79
N LEU A 79 -24.22 -16.32 -34.62
CA LEU A 79 -25.62 -16.63 -34.30
C LEU A 79 -26.59 -15.97 -35.28
N LYS A 80 -26.37 -14.70 -35.64
CA LYS A 80 -27.19 -14.01 -36.65
C LYS A 80 -27.10 -14.69 -38.02
N LYS A 81 -25.89 -15.08 -38.46
CA LYS A 81 -25.71 -15.80 -39.73
C LYS A 81 -26.42 -17.15 -39.71
N MET A 82 -26.28 -17.90 -38.62
CA MET A 82 -26.93 -19.20 -38.46
C MET A 82 -28.46 -19.09 -38.47
N LYS A 83 -29.03 -18.13 -37.72
CA LYS A 83 -30.47 -17.84 -37.76
C LYS A 83 -30.95 -17.55 -39.19
N LYS A 84 -30.19 -16.77 -39.98
CA LYS A 84 -30.49 -16.50 -41.39
C LYS A 84 -30.47 -17.76 -42.25
N VAL A 85 -29.44 -18.59 -42.16
CA VAL A 85 -29.33 -19.83 -42.94
C VAL A 85 -30.46 -20.81 -42.62
N ILE A 86 -30.80 -20.97 -41.34
CA ILE A 86 -31.90 -21.87 -40.92
C ILE A 86 -33.24 -21.39 -41.49
N ARG A 87 -33.51 -20.08 -41.43
CA ARG A 87 -34.71 -19.51 -42.05
C ARG A 87 -34.75 -19.77 -43.55
N GLU A 88 -33.64 -19.56 -44.25
CA GLU A 88 -33.56 -19.72 -45.72
C GLU A 88 -33.64 -21.18 -46.18
N LYS A 89 -33.04 -22.12 -45.43
CA LYS A 89 -32.94 -23.52 -45.84
C LYS A 89 -34.07 -24.40 -45.32
N LEU A 90 -34.55 -24.11 -44.11
CA LEU A 90 -35.53 -24.96 -43.41
C LEU A 90 -36.90 -24.29 -43.27
N GLY A 91 -37.04 -23.00 -43.61
CA GLY A 91 -38.32 -22.29 -43.57
C GLY A 91 -38.86 -22.03 -42.16
N VAL A 92 -38.03 -22.21 -41.13
CA VAL A 92 -38.38 -22.01 -39.72
C VAL A 92 -37.64 -20.81 -39.13
N ASP A 93 -38.35 -19.99 -38.35
CA ASP A 93 -37.78 -18.88 -37.59
C ASP A 93 -37.40 -19.33 -36.17
N LEU A 94 -36.15 -19.03 -35.77
CA LEU A 94 -35.65 -19.29 -34.42
C LEU A 94 -35.87 -18.06 -33.53
N ILE A 95 -36.74 -18.20 -32.54
CA ILE A 95 -37.03 -17.21 -31.49
C ILE A 95 -35.74 -16.86 -30.74
#